data_AF-A0A0G1LS91-F1
#
_entry.id   AF-A0A0G1LS91-F1
#
_cell.length_a   1.000
_cell.length_b   1.000
_cell.length_c   1.000
_cell.angle_alpha   90.00
_cell.angle_beta   90.00
_cell.angle_gamma   90.00
#
_symmetry.space_group_name_H-M   'P 1'
#
loop_
_entity.id
_entity.type
_entity.pdbx_description
1 polymer ?
#
loop_
_entity_poly.entity_id
_entity_poly.type
_entity_poly.pdbx_seq_one_letter_code
_entity_poly.pdbx_strand_id
1 'polypeptide(L)'
;MKLKLFLLTVLSVFGLLLPANSFAAGPLTVRLGQPKSPTNQNSIKLTFVAREIGGTSNITVSCYKKSPSDGGYVKFDVDKILIPGGNTDYCNVDGNILNTAGIYTFKVIADGLESNIVSVDYNNTYPSTPVSYSKEKINDCDYKIKFKTADDGRTVKVELYRSDTKTISLDSGGRVATQNIGPNTEGSFTNSVPTCGKEYFYVIRAVDSSDNVSGTTGDSNTVTTASTTTPTVTTQGALLAGETSQVTEGTPTGEATITPTDGTETTSTESGTPGVLGTQTSKWGNLKWLSIPLIIVAVFFFLKSKKRA
;
A
#
# COMPACT_ATOMS: atom_id res chain seq x y z
N MET A 1 -46.77 -12.78 55.60
CA MET A 1 -46.72 -11.88 54.43
C MET A 1 -45.47 -10.97 54.38
N LYS A 2 -44.96 -10.49 55.53
CA LYS A 2 -43.81 -9.56 55.59
C LYS A 2 -42.44 -10.14 55.15
N LEU A 3 -42.18 -11.43 55.35
CA LEU A 3 -40.92 -12.06 54.97
C LEU A 3 -40.79 -12.25 53.44
N LYS A 4 -41.88 -12.54 52.73
CA LYS A 4 -41.91 -12.65 51.26
C LYS A 4 -41.74 -11.29 50.59
N LEU A 5 -42.30 -10.23 51.18
CA LEU A 5 -42.13 -8.86 50.70
C LEU A 5 -40.69 -8.36 50.90
N PHE A 6 -40.07 -8.71 52.03
CA PHE A 6 -38.67 -8.36 52.33
C PHE A 6 -37.68 -9.08 51.40
N LEU A 7 -37.91 -10.37 51.11
CA LEU A 7 -37.07 -11.14 50.19
C LEU A 7 -37.17 -10.64 48.75
N LEU A 8 -38.35 -10.22 48.30
CA LEU A 8 -38.55 -9.63 46.96
C LEU A 8 -37.85 -8.27 46.83
N THR A 9 -37.88 -7.44 47.88
CA THR A 9 -37.18 -6.16 47.89
C THR A 9 -35.67 -6.31 47.88
N VAL A 10 -35.11 -7.26 48.65
CA VAL A 10 -33.66 -7.50 48.67
C VAL A 10 -33.16 -8.04 47.33
N LEU A 11 -33.92 -8.92 46.66
CA LEU A 11 -33.55 -9.46 45.36
C LEU A 11 -33.60 -8.40 44.24
N SER A 12 -34.54 -7.45 44.32
CA SER A 12 -34.62 -6.33 43.36
C SER A 12 -33.45 -5.34 43.50
N VAL A 13 -32.99 -5.09 44.71
CA VAL A 13 -31.85 -4.18 44.98
C VAL A 13 -30.52 -4.85 44.60
N PHE A 14 -30.42 -6.18 44.72
CA PHE A 14 -29.22 -6.92 44.32
C PHE A 14 -29.03 -6.95 42.80
N GLY A 15 -30.11 -6.96 42.01
CA GLY A 15 -30.04 -6.88 40.54
C GLY A 15 -29.55 -5.52 40.02
N LEU A 16 -29.77 -4.43 40.77
CA LEU A 16 -29.31 -3.06 40.44
C LEU A 16 -27.84 -2.80 40.81
N LEU A 17 -27.22 -3.69 41.59
CA LEU A 17 -25.82 -3.57 42.02
C LEU A 17 -24.84 -4.34 41.15
N LEU A 18 -25.33 -5.09 40.15
CA LEU A 18 -24.49 -5.69 39.12
C LEU A 18 -24.21 -4.62 38.04
N PRO A 19 -22.96 -4.19 37.85
CA PRO A 19 -22.63 -3.30 36.75
C PRO A 19 -22.92 -4.05 35.44
N ALA A 20 -23.97 -3.63 34.73
CA ALA A 20 -24.14 -3.98 33.32
C ALA A 20 -23.08 -3.21 32.54
N ASN A 21 -21.92 -3.83 32.31
CA ASN A 21 -20.93 -3.28 31.40
C ASN A 21 -21.46 -3.43 29.96
N SER A 22 -22.22 -2.44 29.48
CA SER A 22 -22.55 -2.34 28.06
C SER A 22 -21.35 -1.76 27.32
N PHE A 23 -20.44 -2.61 26.87
CA PHE A 23 -19.50 -2.23 25.82
C PHE A 23 -20.25 -2.30 24.49
N ALA A 24 -20.88 -1.18 24.10
CA ALA A 24 -21.32 -1.07 22.71
C ALA A 24 -20.06 -1.01 21.85
N ALA A 25 -19.88 -1.97 20.95
CA ALA A 25 -18.93 -1.82 19.87
C ALA A 25 -19.26 -0.51 19.13
N GLY A 26 -18.27 0.35 18.95
CA GLY A 26 -18.37 1.53 18.11
C GLY A 26 -18.59 1.11 16.65
N PRO A 27 -19.10 2.02 15.81
CA PRO A 27 -19.51 1.67 14.46
C PRO A 27 -18.35 1.09 13.66
N LEU A 28 -18.62 0.01 12.92
CA LEU A 28 -17.72 -0.49 11.90
C LEU A 28 -17.45 0.64 10.87
N THR A 29 -16.19 0.79 10.50
CA THR A 29 -15.75 1.71 9.46
C THR A 29 -14.90 0.94 8.47
N VAL A 30 -15.03 1.26 7.18
CA VAL A 30 -14.22 0.64 6.12
C VAL A 30 -13.85 1.69 5.08
N ARG A 31 -12.59 1.65 4.63
CA ARG A 31 -12.07 2.58 3.63
C ARG A 31 -11.11 1.86 2.69
N LEU A 32 -11.26 2.12 1.40
CA LEU A 32 -10.41 1.59 0.34
C LEU A 32 -9.47 2.68 -0.17
N GLY A 33 -8.17 2.37 -0.29
CA GLY A 33 -7.16 3.26 -0.83
C GLY A 33 -7.28 3.44 -2.34
N GLN A 34 -7.10 4.68 -2.82
CA GLN A 34 -7.11 5.01 -4.25
C GLN A 34 -5.76 4.59 -4.88
N PRO A 35 -5.74 3.67 -5.85
CA PRO A 35 -4.52 3.30 -6.55
C PRO A 35 -4.04 4.41 -7.49
N LYS A 36 -2.79 4.33 -7.94
CA LYS A 36 -2.29 5.16 -9.04
C LYS A 36 -3.18 4.96 -10.28
N SER A 37 -3.61 6.07 -10.86
CA SER A 37 -4.40 6.12 -12.08
C SER A 37 -4.05 7.39 -12.86
N PRO A 38 -4.01 7.33 -14.21
CA PRO A 38 -4.07 6.13 -15.01
C PRO A 38 -2.80 5.26 -14.85
N THR A 39 -2.85 4.00 -15.27
CA THR A 39 -1.75 3.05 -15.08
C THR A 39 -1.71 1.98 -16.16
N ASN A 40 -0.51 1.50 -16.48
CA ASN A 40 -0.28 0.31 -17.28
C ASN A 40 0.05 -0.94 -16.45
N GLN A 41 0.13 -0.78 -15.13
CA GLN A 41 0.41 -1.89 -14.22
C GLN A 41 -0.83 -2.77 -14.09
N ASN A 42 -0.68 -4.04 -14.45
CA ASN A 42 -1.73 -5.05 -14.32
C ASN A 42 -1.67 -5.82 -12.99
N SER A 43 -0.79 -5.42 -12.07
CA SER A 43 -0.70 -5.95 -10.71
C SER A 43 -0.82 -4.80 -9.73
N ILE A 44 -1.86 -4.83 -8.89
CA ILE A 44 -2.16 -3.79 -7.91
C ILE A 44 -2.58 -4.45 -6.60
N LYS A 45 -1.97 -4.01 -5.49
CA LYS A 45 -2.46 -4.32 -4.14
C LYS A 45 -3.48 -3.26 -3.72
N LEU A 46 -4.76 -3.60 -3.76
CA LEU A 46 -5.83 -2.71 -3.32
C LEU A 46 -5.94 -2.73 -1.79
N THR A 47 -5.15 -1.87 -1.13
CA THR A 47 -5.13 -1.78 0.32
C THR A 47 -6.41 -1.17 0.88
N PHE A 48 -6.98 -1.80 1.90
CA PHE A 48 -8.12 -1.28 2.65
C PHE A 48 -7.84 -1.33 4.15
N VAL A 49 -8.62 -0.53 4.89
CA VAL A 49 -8.66 -0.57 6.35
C VAL A 49 -10.11 -0.80 6.76
N ALA A 50 -10.35 -1.77 7.64
CA ALA A 50 -11.63 -1.92 8.32
C ALA A 50 -11.41 -1.95 9.83
N ARG A 51 -12.25 -1.24 10.58
CA ARG A 51 -12.09 -1.07 12.03
C ARG A 51 -13.42 -0.94 12.73
N GLU A 52 -13.57 -1.66 13.84
CA GLU A 52 -14.72 -1.61 14.75
C GLU A 52 -14.21 -1.37 16.18
N ILE A 53 -14.59 -0.25 16.80
CA ILE A 53 -14.04 0.12 18.12
C ILE A 53 -14.64 -0.80 19.18
N GLY A 54 -13.83 -1.61 19.87
CA GLY A 54 -14.35 -2.56 20.86
C GLY A 54 -15.10 -3.74 20.25
N GLY A 55 -14.93 -3.98 18.94
CA GLY A 55 -15.42 -5.18 18.26
C GLY A 55 -14.72 -6.43 18.81
N THR A 56 -15.51 -7.47 19.10
CA THR A 56 -15.02 -8.74 19.66
C THR A 56 -15.00 -9.88 18.64
N SER A 57 -15.54 -9.65 17.45
CA SER A 57 -15.63 -10.63 16.36
C SER A 57 -14.66 -10.28 15.25
N ASN A 58 -14.24 -11.28 14.47
CA ASN A 58 -13.48 -11.07 13.25
C ASN A 58 -14.32 -10.29 12.25
N ILE A 59 -13.68 -9.41 11.47
CA ILE A 59 -14.33 -8.66 10.39
C ILE A 59 -14.07 -9.39 9.08
N THR A 60 -15.13 -9.71 8.33
CA THR A 60 -15.02 -10.34 6.99
C THR A 60 -15.12 -9.28 5.91
N VAL A 61 -14.10 -9.20 5.05
CA VAL A 61 -14.04 -8.23 3.95
C VAL A 61 -14.06 -8.95 2.60
N SER A 62 -15.06 -8.62 1.78
CA SER A 62 -15.19 -9.12 0.40
C SER A 62 -14.80 -8.05 -0.61
N CYS A 63 -14.01 -8.42 -1.61
CA CYS A 63 -13.48 -7.52 -2.64
C CYS A 63 -14.31 -7.56 -3.93
N TYR A 64 -14.77 -6.39 -4.39
CA TYR A 64 -15.61 -6.27 -5.58
C TYR A 64 -14.99 -5.35 -6.63
N LYS A 65 -15.15 -5.73 -7.90
CA LYS A 65 -14.76 -4.94 -9.07
C LYS A 65 -15.97 -4.71 -9.95
N LYS A 66 -15.91 -3.66 -10.76
CA LYS A 66 -16.70 -3.50 -11.97
C LYS A 66 -15.74 -3.12 -13.09
N SER A 67 -15.56 -4.04 -14.05
CA SER A 67 -14.76 -3.83 -15.25
C SER A 67 -15.51 -2.95 -16.28
N PRO A 68 -14.82 -2.50 -17.35
CA PRO A 68 -15.47 -1.77 -18.44
C PRO A 68 -16.63 -2.52 -19.10
N SER A 69 -16.63 -3.86 -19.06
CA SER A 69 -17.65 -4.71 -19.65
C SER A 69 -18.64 -5.29 -18.63
N ASP A 70 -18.39 -5.14 -17.32
CA ASP A 70 -19.26 -5.69 -16.29
C ASP A 70 -20.54 -4.84 -16.14
N GLY A 71 -21.71 -5.48 -16.17
CA GLY A 71 -22.99 -4.82 -15.90
C GLY A 71 -23.16 -4.34 -14.45
N GLY A 72 -22.35 -4.86 -13.52
CA GLY A 72 -22.42 -4.57 -12.09
C GLY A 72 -21.17 -5.02 -11.33
N TYR A 73 -21.17 -4.85 -10.01
CA TYR A 73 -20.06 -5.28 -9.17
C TYR A 73 -20.03 -6.81 -9.02
N VAL A 74 -18.86 -7.40 -9.27
CA VAL A 74 -18.60 -8.83 -9.10
C VAL A 74 -17.48 -9.04 -8.10
N LYS A 75 -17.63 -10.05 -7.24
CA LYS A 75 -16.57 -10.46 -6.31
C LYS A 75 -15.42 -11.07 -7.12
N PHE A 76 -14.18 -10.67 -6.83
CA PHE A 76 -13.01 -11.09 -7.63
C PHE A 76 -11.88 -11.72 -6.82
N ASP A 77 -11.92 -11.62 -5.50
CA ASP A 77 -10.90 -12.18 -4.60
C ASP A 77 -11.59 -12.98 -3.48
N VAL A 78 -10.82 -13.81 -2.79
CA VAL A 78 -11.26 -14.51 -1.59
C VAL A 78 -11.51 -13.51 -0.45
N ASP A 79 -12.39 -13.89 0.48
CA ASP A 79 -12.66 -13.05 1.65
C ASP A 79 -11.41 -12.91 2.52
N LYS A 80 -11.20 -11.69 3.02
CA LYS A 80 -10.15 -11.39 3.98
C LYS A 80 -10.76 -11.38 5.37
N ILE A 81 -10.17 -12.15 6.27
CA ILE A 81 -10.63 -12.27 7.65
C ILE A 81 -9.68 -11.47 8.54
N LEU A 82 -10.16 -10.35 9.06
CA LEU A 82 -9.38 -9.51 9.97
C LEU A 82 -9.62 -9.94 11.41
N ILE A 83 -8.63 -9.69 12.25
CA ILE A 83 -8.72 -9.88 13.70
C ILE A 83 -9.81 -9.00 14.34
N PRO A 84 -10.27 -9.31 15.57
CA PRO A 84 -11.22 -8.48 16.28
C PRO A 84 -10.73 -7.04 16.44
N GLY A 85 -11.65 -6.09 16.28
CA GLY A 85 -11.35 -4.66 16.26
C GLY A 85 -10.82 -4.14 14.92
N GLY A 86 -10.42 -5.03 13.99
CA GLY A 86 -10.03 -4.73 12.63
C GLY A 86 -8.54 -4.44 12.40
N ASN A 87 -8.15 -4.38 11.14
CA ASN A 87 -6.78 -4.15 10.69
C ASN A 87 -6.77 -3.62 9.24
N THR A 88 -5.57 -3.48 8.69
CA THR A 88 -5.31 -3.23 7.27
C THR A 88 -5.02 -4.55 6.56
N ASP A 89 -5.53 -4.71 5.34
CA ASP A 89 -5.14 -5.79 4.43
C ASP A 89 -5.33 -5.31 2.97
N TYR A 90 -5.23 -6.19 1.97
CA TYR A 90 -5.38 -5.84 0.56
C TYR A 90 -6.10 -6.91 -0.26
N CYS A 91 -6.83 -6.45 -1.28
CA CYS A 91 -7.32 -7.32 -2.35
C CYS A 91 -6.25 -7.42 -3.45
N ASN A 92 -5.98 -8.64 -3.93
CA ASN A 92 -5.01 -8.85 -5.00
C ASN A 92 -5.67 -8.63 -6.37
N VAL A 93 -5.23 -7.60 -7.08
CA VAL A 93 -5.64 -7.35 -8.47
C VAL A 93 -4.49 -7.75 -9.38
N ASP A 94 -4.76 -8.67 -10.30
CA ASP A 94 -3.79 -9.22 -11.25
C ASP A 94 -4.25 -9.03 -12.70
N GLY A 95 -3.45 -9.56 -13.64
CA GLY A 95 -3.74 -9.46 -15.07
C GLY A 95 -4.97 -10.23 -15.53
N ASN A 96 -5.55 -11.13 -14.72
CA ASN A 96 -6.84 -11.74 -15.02
C ASN A 96 -7.99 -10.77 -14.75
N ILE A 97 -7.79 -9.84 -13.83
CA ILE A 97 -8.75 -8.79 -13.47
C ILE A 97 -8.57 -7.56 -14.37
N LEU A 98 -7.35 -7.01 -14.46
CA LEU A 98 -6.98 -5.89 -15.33
C LEU A 98 -6.49 -6.43 -16.68
N ASN A 99 -7.43 -6.87 -17.51
CA ASN A 99 -7.16 -7.52 -18.79
C ASN A 99 -7.60 -6.69 -20.02
N THR A 100 -8.43 -5.66 -19.83
CA THR A 100 -9.03 -4.87 -20.91
C THR A 100 -8.81 -3.40 -20.60
N ALA A 101 -8.37 -2.63 -21.59
CA ALA A 101 -8.19 -1.19 -21.39
C ALA A 101 -9.53 -0.51 -21.03
N GLY A 102 -9.48 0.42 -20.08
CA GLY A 102 -10.62 1.22 -19.64
C GLY A 102 -10.68 1.39 -18.12
N ILE A 103 -11.80 1.98 -17.68
CA ILE A 103 -12.02 2.33 -16.29
C ILE A 103 -12.59 1.13 -15.52
N TYR A 104 -11.83 0.67 -14.55
CA TYR A 104 -12.28 -0.24 -13.51
C TYR A 104 -12.69 0.56 -12.28
N THR A 105 -13.74 0.11 -11.60
CA THR A 105 -14.06 0.62 -10.26
C THR A 105 -14.04 -0.50 -9.24
N PHE A 106 -13.60 -0.20 -8.04
CA PHE A 106 -13.45 -1.17 -6.96
C PHE A 106 -14.13 -0.66 -5.69
N LYS A 107 -14.65 -1.60 -4.92
CA LYS A 107 -15.12 -1.38 -3.55
C LYS A 107 -14.88 -2.64 -2.73
N VAL A 108 -14.84 -2.48 -1.42
CA VAL A 108 -14.88 -3.61 -0.48
C VAL A 108 -16.14 -3.52 0.35
N ILE A 109 -16.62 -4.68 0.80
CA ILE A 109 -17.75 -4.78 1.72
C ILE A 109 -17.26 -5.51 2.96
N ALA A 110 -17.26 -4.83 4.10
CA ALA A 110 -16.87 -5.37 5.40
C ALA A 110 -18.14 -5.65 6.22
N ASP A 111 -18.46 -6.91 6.50
CA ASP A 111 -19.66 -7.35 7.23
C ASP A 111 -20.97 -6.63 6.82
N GLY A 112 -21.12 -6.39 5.51
CA GLY A 112 -22.29 -5.71 4.93
C GLY A 112 -22.16 -4.19 4.80
N LEU A 113 -21.13 -3.56 5.35
CA LEU A 113 -20.85 -2.13 5.17
C LEU A 113 -19.95 -1.91 3.94
N GLU A 114 -20.39 -1.04 3.03
CA GLU A 114 -19.61 -0.68 1.83
C GLU A 114 -18.54 0.39 2.11
N SER A 115 -17.40 0.28 1.44
CA SER A 115 -16.39 1.35 1.40
C SER A 115 -16.74 2.46 0.42
N ASN A 116 -15.90 3.51 0.39
CA ASN A 116 -15.80 4.38 -0.78
C ASN A 116 -15.46 3.56 -2.04
N ILE A 117 -15.92 4.04 -3.20
CA ILE A 117 -15.56 3.50 -4.50
C ILE A 117 -14.26 4.18 -4.96
N VAL A 118 -13.33 3.40 -5.50
CA VAL A 118 -12.09 3.89 -6.13
C VAL A 118 -12.06 3.47 -7.60
N SER A 119 -11.36 4.22 -8.44
CA SER A 119 -11.29 3.95 -9.89
C SER A 119 -9.86 3.81 -10.39
N VAL A 120 -9.63 2.92 -11.34
CA VAL A 120 -8.36 2.77 -12.04
C VAL A 120 -8.64 2.82 -13.54
N ASP A 121 -8.07 3.81 -14.22
CA ASP A 121 -8.01 3.85 -15.67
C ASP A 121 -6.80 3.03 -16.14
N TYR A 122 -7.07 1.79 -16.55
CA TYR A 122 -6.05 0.85 -17.00
C TYR A 122 -5.85 0.97 -18.50
N ASN A 123 -4.61 1.18 -18.94
CA ASN A 123 -4.28 1.26 -20.35
C ASN A 123 -2.91 0.61 -20.60
N ASN A 124 -2.92 -0.46 -21.41
CA ASN A 124 -1.73 -1.19 -21.85
C ASN A 124 -1.43 -0.99 -23.34
N THR A 125 -2.02 0.03 -23.96
CA THR A 125 -1.69 0.43 -25.33
C THR A 125 -0.56 1.43 -25.31
N TYR A 126 0.41 1.25 -26.20
CA TYR A 126 1.63 2.05 -26.20
C TYR A 126 1.53 3.21 -27.20
N PRO A 127 2.12 4.38 -26.89
CA PRO A 127 2.28 5.42 -27.89
C PRO A 127 3.19 4.91 -29.02
N SER A 128 2.93 5.39 -30.23
CA SER A 128 3.75 5.10 -31.40
C SER A 128 5.06 5.88 -31.34
N THR A 129 6.11 5.33 -31.94
CA THR A 129 7.44 5.96 -31.94
C THR A 129 7.39 7.34 -32.62
N PRO A 130 8.05 8.38 -32.06
CA PRO A 130 8.21 9.66 -32.73
C PRO A 130 8.83 9.50 -34.13
N VAL A 131 8.50 10.44 -35.02
CA VAL A 131 8.95 10.46 -36.42
C VAL A 131 9.76 11.71 -36.72
N SER A 132 10.35 11.79 -37.92
CA SER A 132 11.11 12.96 -38.39
C SER A 132 12.24 13.38 -37.46
N TYR A 133 12.90 12.42 -36.81
CA TYR A 133 14.06 12.68 -35.97
C TYR A 133 15.17 13.34 -36.81
N SER A 134 15.74 14.41 -36.29
CA SER A 134 16.97 15.00 -36.81
C SER A 134 17.80 15.60 -35.70
N LYS A 135 19.12 15.56 -35.90
CA LYS A 135 20.13 16.11 -35.00
C LYS A 135 20.94 17.17 -35.75
N GLU A 136 21.10 18.33 -35.13
CA GLU A 136 21.88 19.45 -35.63
C GLU A 136 22.86 19.90 -34.54
N LYS A 137 24.14 20.03 -34.89
CA LYS A 137 25.14 20.58 -33.97
C LYS A 137 25.10 22.11 -34.09
N ILE A 138 24.63 22.81 -33.05
CA ILE A 138 24.48 24.28 -33.05
C ILE A 138 25.87 24.93 -32.90
N ASN A 139 26.67 24.39 -31.99
CA ASN A 139 28.05 24.77 -31.72
C ASN A 139 28.78 23.57 -31.11
N ASP A 140 30.02 23.74 -30.62
CA ASP A 140 30.79 22.63 -30.06
C ASP A 140 30.22 22.01 -28.78
N CYS A 141 29.34 22.69 -28.07
CA CYS A 141 28.77 22.28 -26.80
C CYS A 141 27.27 21.95 -26.87
N ASP A 142 26.57 22.30 -27.95
CA ASP A 142 25.11 22.22 -28.02
C ASP A 142 24.60 21.45 -29.24
N TYR A 143 23.68 20.52 -28.99
CA TYR A 143 22.93 19.81 -30.02
C TYR A 143 21.45 20.20 -29.98
N LYS A 144 20.87 20.44 -31.15
CA LYS A 144 19.42 20.56 -31.37
C LYS A 144 18.87 19.25 -31.90
N ILE A 145 17.89 18.70 -31.20
CA ILE A 145 17.16 17.49 -31.62
C ILE A 145 15.76 17.92 -32.01
N LYS A 146 15.35 17.66 -33.25
CA LYS A 146 13.99 17.96 -33.74
C LYS A 146 13.26 16.65 -34.03
N PHE A 147 11.96 16.64 -33.81
CA PHE A 147 11.11 15.47 -34.01
C PHE A 147 9.66 15.88 -34.21
N LYS A 148 8.82 14.92 -34.60
CA LYS A 148 7.37 15.03 -34.58
C LYS A 148 6.78 13.84 -33.84
N THR A 149 5.86 14.08 -32.91
CA THR A 149 5.14 12.99 -32.24
C THR A 149 4.18 12.30 -33.20
N ALA A 150 3.91 11.02 -32.96
CA ALA A 150 2.99 10.27 -33.80
C ALA A 150 1.55 10.78 -33.68
N ASP A 151 0.76 10.59 -34.74
CA ASP A 151 -0.66 10.96 -34.80
C ASP A 151 -1.55 9.80 -34.35
N ASP A 152 -1.39 9.40 -33.09
CA ASP A 152 -2.07 8.24 -32.53
C ASP A 152 -2.91 8.56 -31.28
N GLY A 153 -2.96 9.84 -30.90
CA GLY A 153 -3.74 10.34 -29.78
C GLY A 153 -3.14 10.06 -28.40
N ARG A 154 -1.97 9.41 -28.27
CA ARG A 154 -1.50 8.86 -26.97
C ARG A 154 -0.40 9.67 -26.30
N THR A 155 0.47 10.32 -27.07
CA THR A 155 1.67 10.98 -26.53
C THR A 155 1.30 12.14 -25.62
N VAL A 156 1.84 12.17 -24.40
CA VAL A 156 1.74 13.33 -23.47
C VAL A 156 3.08 13.97 -23.16
N LYS A 157 4.17 13.21 -23.34
CA LYS A 157 5.55 13.69 -23.19
C LYS A 157 6.51 12.90 -24.08
N VAL A 158 7.64 13.50 -24.40
CA VAL A 158 8.78 12.85 -25.05
C VAL A 158 9.98 12.92 -24.12
N GLU A 159 10.72 11.82 -24.02
CA GLU A 159 11.97 11.71 -23.25
C GLU A 159 13.16 11.69 -24.21
N LEU A 160 14.20 12.45 -23.89
CA LEU A 160 15.49 12.49 -24.60
C LEU A 160 16.55 11.78 -23.77
N TYR A 161 17.26 10.86 -24.42
CA TYR A 161 18.38 10.11 -23.87
C TYR A 161 19.67 10.46 -24.60
N ARG A 162 20.78 10.39 -23.88
CA ARG A 162 22.12 10.69 -24.41
C ARG A 162 23.14 9.67 -23.94
N SER A 163 24.07 9.33 -24.81
CA SER A 163 25.32 8.63 -24.47
C SER A 163 26.49 9.24 -25.23
N ASP A 164 27.70 9.06 -24.71
CA ASP A 164 28.95 9.36 -25.40
C ASP A 164 29.53 8.13 -26.12
N THR A 165 28.79 7.02 -26.11
CA THR A 165 29.01 5.82 -26.91
C THR A 165 27.75 5.49 -27.69
N LYS A 166 27.85 4.55 -28.63
CA LYS A 166 26.68 4.09 -29.40
C LYS A 166 25.67 3.29 -28.56
N THR A 167 26.04 2.89 -27.34
CA THR A 167 25.12 2.21 -26.42
C THR A 167 24.44 3.23 -25.50
N ILE A 168 23.12 3.29 -25.56
CA ILE A 168 22.32 4.25 -24.77
C ILE A 168 21.46 3.50 -23.76
N SER A 169 21.60 3.85 -22.48
CA SER A 169 20.73 3.34 -21.43
C SER A 169 19.39 4.10 -21.42
N LEU A 170 18.27 3.37 -21.40
CA LEU A 170 16.92 3.93 -21.36
C LEU A 170 16.36 4.07 -19.94
N ASP A 171 17.25 4.29 -18.97
CA ASP A 171 16.94 4.51 -17.55
C ASP A 171 17.09 5.99 -17.14
N SER A 172 16.96 6.27 -15.85
CA SER A 172 17.12 7.64 -15.33
C SER A 172 18.54 8.21 -15.49
N GLY A 173 19.57 7.38 -15.64
CA GLY A 173 20.95 7.81 -15.83
C GLY A 173 21.24 8.26 -17.26
N GLY A 174 20.60 7.64 -18.26
CA GLY A 174 20.72 8.04 -19.66
C GLY A 174 19.78 9.18 -20.08
N ARG A 175 18.70 9.42 -19.32
CA ARG A 175 17.71 10.46 -19.63
C ARG A 175 18.24 11.85 -19.29
N VAL A 176 18.29 12.73 -20.29
CA VAL A 176 18.82 14.10 -20.15
C VAL A 176 17.77 15.20 -20.24
N ALA A 177 16.60 14.92 -20.83
CA ALA A 177 15.50 15.87 -20.87
C ALA A 177 14.14 15.17 -21.04
N THR A 178 13.09 15.89 -20.68
CA THR A 178 11.70 15.52 -20.95
C THR A 178 10.96 16.77 -21.42
N GLN A 179 10.09 16.62 -22.41
CA GLN A 179 9.22 17.71 -22.91
C GLN A 179 7.77 17.22 -22.89
N ASN A 180 6.89 17.96 -22.22
CA ASN A 180 5.45 17.75 -22.34
C ASN A 180 5.01 18.20 -23.74
N ILE A 181 4.42 17.29 -24.50
CA ILE A 181 4.02 17.51 -25.89
C ILE A 181 2.93 16.52 -26.25
N GLY A 182 1.90 17.00 -26.96
CA GLY A 182 0.77 16.18 -27.39
C GLY A 182 1.07 15.32 -28.62
N PRO A 183 0.09 14.54 -29.10
CA PRO A 183 0.18 13.80 -30.35
C PRO A 183 0.28 14.74 -31.57
N ASN A 184 0.79 14.22 -32.68
CA ASN A 184 0.91 14.91 -33.99
C ASN A 184 1.55 16.31 -33.94
N THR A 185 2.46 16.56 -33.00
CA THR A 185 3.03 17.88 -32.72
C THR A 185 4.53 17.87 -32.99
N GLU A 186 5.04 18.92 -33.64
CA GLU A 186 6.47 19.12 -33.80
C GLU A 186 7.12 19.57 -32.49
N GLY A 187 8.25 18.96 -32.15
CA GLY A 187 8.98 19.23 -30.92
C GLY A 187 10.47 19.39 -31.17
N SER A 188 11.14 20.00 -30.19
CA SER A 188 12.59 20.08 -30.23
C SER A 188 13.20 20.20 -28.84
N PHE A 189 14.36 19.57 -28.67
CA PHE A 189 15.24 19.76 -27.53
C PHE A 189 16.47 20.54 -27.95
N THR A 190 16.99 21.36 -27.04
CA THR A 190 18.38 21.83 -27.09
C THR A 190 19.10 21.22 -25.89
N ASN A 191 20.18 20.48 -26.14
CA ASN A 191 20.94 19.79 -25.11
C ASN A 191 22.40 20.25 -25.11
N SER A 192 22.82 20.85 -24.00
CA SER A 192 24.23 21.15 -23.73
C SER A 192 24.96 19.92 -23.22
N VAL A 193 26.14 19.66 -23.76
CA VAL A 193 26.94 18.47 -23.46
C VAL A 193 28.06 18.76 -22.46
N PRO A 194 28.46 17.77 -21.63
CA PRO A 194 29.50 17.94 -20.62
C PRO A 194 30.89 18.23 -21.21
N THR A 195 31.18 17.71 -22.39
CA THR A 195 32.49 17.86 -23.04
C THR A 195 32.29 18.38 -24.46
N CYS A 196 32.59 19.67 -24.66
CA CYS A 196 32.49 20.29 -25.97
C CYS A 196 33.44 19.62 -26.98
N GLY A 197 33.03 19.55 -28.24
CA GLY A 197 33.79 18.91 -29.32
C GLY A 197 33.70 17.38 -29.35
N LYS A 198 33.18 16.74 -28.29
CA LYS A 198 32.93 15.29 -28.29
C LYS A 198 31.65 14.96 -29.05
N GLU A 199 31.66 13.82 -29.73
CA GLU A 199 30.46 13.27 -30.36
C GLU A 199 29.55 12.64 -29.29
N TYR A 200 28.26 12.96 -29.36
CA TYR A 200 27.23 12.37 -28.52
C TYR A 200 26.12 11.77 -29.39
N PHE A 201 25.54 10.69 -28.86
CA PHE A 201 24.48 9.94 -29.48
C PHE A 201 23.17 10.16 -28.72
N TYR A 202 22.09 10.36 -29.44
CA TYR A 202 20.78 10.66 -28.88
C TYR A 202 19.70 9.73 -29.42
N VAL A 203 18.77 9.38 -28.54
CA VAL A 203 17.50 8.74 -28.89
C VAL A 203 16.36 9.40 -28.12
N ILE A 204 15.18 9.36 -28.71
CA ILE A 204 13.94 9.83 -28.11
C ILE A 204 12.89 8.72 -28.10
N ARG A 205 11.95 8.82 -27.16
CA ARG A 205 10.73 8.00 -27.13
C ARG A 205 9.55 8.82 -26.61
N ALA A 206 8.36 8.50 -27.09
CA ALA A 206 7.11 9.04 -26.57
C ALA A 206 6.67 8.27 -25.31
N VAL A 207 5.95 8.96 -24.45
CA VAL A 207 5.32 8.39 -23.26
C VAL A 207 3.88 8.90 -23.18
N ASP A 208 2.95 8.04 -22.80
CA ASP A 208 1.54 8.38 -22.60
C ASP A 208 1.23 8.74 -21.13
N SER A 209 -0.05 9.00 -20.84
CA SER A 209 -0.51 9.34 -19.49
C SER A 209 -0.37 8.20 -18.47
N SER A 210 -0.37 6.95 -18.95
CA SER A 210 -0.27 5.72 -18.14
C SER A 210 1.17 5.26 -17.94
N ASP A 211 2.15 6.07 -18.36
CA ASP A 211 3.58 5.76 -18.40
C ASP A 211 3.93 4.58 -19.34
N ASN A 212 3.11 4.29 -20.35
CA ASN A 212 3.52 3.44 -21.47
C ASN A 212 4.52 4.19 -22.34
N VAL A 213 5.59 3.51 -22.73
CA VAL A 213 6.66 4.07 -23.55
C VAL A 213 6.62 3.50 -24.96
N SER A 214 6.90 4.32 -25.97
CA SER A 214 7.03 3.87 -27.35
C SER A 214 8.34 3.12 -27.57
N GLY A 215 8.54 2.62 -28.79
CA GLY A 215 9.89 2.35 -29.30
C GLY A 215 10.74 3.63 -29.35
N THR A 216 12.00 3.49 -29.72
CA THR A 216 12.93 4.63 -29.83
C THR A 216 13.16 5.03 -31.28
N THR A 217 13.46 6.30 -31.50
CA THR A 217 14.05 6.82 -32.74
C THR A 217 15.22 7.72 -32.38
N GLY A 218 16.24 7.81 -33.23
CA GLY A 218 17.44 8.56 -32.89
C GLY A 218 18.55 8.43 -33.91
N ASP A 219 19.78 8.68 -33.45
CA ASP A 219 20.96 8.56 -34.29
C ASP A 219 21.12 7.13 -34.86
N SER A 220 21.50 7.04 -36.13
CA SER A 220 21.74 5.75 -36.77
C SER A 220 22.87 4.97 -36.07
N ASN A 221 22.74 3.65 -35.98
CA ASN A 221 23.71 2.73 -35.36
C ASN A 221 23.84 2.81 -33.83
N THR A 222 22.87 3.36 -33.12
CA THR A 222 22.80 3.23 -31.66
C THR A 222 22.14 1.93 -31.23
N VAL A 223 22.62 1.33 -30.15
CA VAL A 223 21.99 0.20 -29.47
C VAL A 223 21.40 0.69 -28.15
N THR A 224 20.14 0.39 -27.88
CA THR A 224 19.49 0.79 -26.62
C THR A 224 19.45 -0.37 -25.64
N THR A 225 19.83 -0.13 -24.39
CA THR A 225 19.70 -1.09 -23.29
C THR A 225 18.66 -0.60 -22.29
N ALA A 226 17.69 -1.46 -21.96
CA ALA A 226 16.75 -1.21 -20.89
C ALA A 226 17.05 -2.14 -19.72
N SER A 227 17.06 -1.61 -18.49
CA SER A 227 17.07 -2.45 -17.29
C SER A 227 15.67 -3.04 -17.09
N THR A 228 15.48 -4.30 -17.49
CA THR A 228 14.28 -5.05 -17.13
C THR A 228 14.37 -5.40 -15.65
N THR A 229 13.55 -4.76 -14.81
CA THR A 229 13.30 -5.26 -13.46
C THR A 229 12.32 -6.42 -13.56
N THR A 230 12.82 -7.61 -13.87
CA THR A 230 12.05 -8.83 -13.66
C THR A 230 11.80 -8.96 -12.15
N PRO A 231 10.56 -9.03 -11.65
CA PRO A 231 10.33 -9.37 -10.26
C PRO A 231 10.79 -10.81 -10.06
N THR A 232 11.89 -10.99 -9.34
CA THR A 232 12.34 -12.30 -8.86
C THR A 232 11.25 -12.85 -7.95
N VAL A 233 10.49 -13.83 -8.43
CA VAL A 233 9.64 -14.65 -7.58
C VAL A 233 10.57 -15.59 -6.82
N THR A 234 10.92 -15.24 -5.58
CA THR A 234 11.57 -16.17 -4.66
C THR A 234 10.51 -17.14 -4.15
N THR A 235 10.31 -18.28 -4.82
CA THR A 235 9.65 -19.43 -4.19
C THR A 235 10.64 -20.13 -3.27
N GLN A 236 10.48 -19.89 -1.97
CA GLN A 236 11.15 -20.67 -0.92
C GLN A 236 10.32 -21.92 -0.61
N GLY A 237 10.93 -23.09 -0.81
CA GLY A 237 10.61 -24.32 -0.07
C GLY A 237 10.13 -25.52 -0.89
N ALA A 238 11.04 -26.47 -1.15
CA ALA A 238 10.95 -27.85 -0.63
C ALA A 238 12.16 -28.68 -1.10
N LEU A 239 12.89 -29.24 -0.14
CA LEU A 239 13.91 -30.27 -0.30
C LEU A 239 13.25 -31.61 -0.63
N LEU A 240 13.66 -32.29 -1.71
CA LEU A 240 13.69 -33.76 -1.80
C LEU A 240 14.85 -34.21 -2.70
N ALA A 241 15.56 -35.23 -2.21
CA ALA A 241 16.83 -35.75 -2.70
C ALA A 241 16.68 -36.79 -3.83
N GLY A 242 17.74 -36.96 -4.64
CA GLY A 242 17.96 -38.14 -5.49
C GLY A 242 18.84 -37.87 -6.72
N GLU A 243 20.13 -38.22 -6.59
CA GLU A 243 21.09 -38.82 -7.58
C GLU A 243 20.86 -38.62 -9.09
N THR A 244 21.84 -38.41 -10.00
CA THR A 244 23.31 -38.60 -10.08
C THR A 244 23.81 -37.93 -11.38
N SER A 245 25.14 -37.73 -11.48
CA SER A 245 25.97 -37.62 -12.73
C SER A 245 26.77 -36.32 -12.92
N GLN A 246 27.90 -36.26 -12.22
CA GLN A 246 29.31 -36.25 -12.70
C GLN A 246 29.77 -35.46 -13.97
N VAL A 247 30.98 -34.91 -13.79
CA VAL A 247 32.07 -34.53 -14.73
C VAL A 247 32.12 -33.05 -15.16
N THR A 248 33.22 -32.28 -15.16
CA THR A 248 34.57 -32.25 -14.52
C THR A 248 35.27 -30.94 -14.96
N GLU A 249 36.06 -30.37 -14.04
CA GLU A 249 37.22 -29.45 -14.13
C GLU A 249 37.30 -28.20 -15.02
N GLY A 250 37.81 -27.15 -14.37
CA GLY A 250 38.63 -26.10 -14.96
C GLY A 250 39.09 -25.05 -13.94
N THR A 251 39.95 -25.41 -12.99
CA THR A 251 40.71 -24.47 -12.12
C THR A 251 42.17 -24.43 -12.60
N PRO A 252 42.87 -23.29 -12.54
CA PRO A 252 43.93 -23.14 -11.52
C PRO A 252 43.90 -21.73 -10.90
N THR A 253 43.92 -21.54 -9.58
CA THR A 253 45.01 -21.71 -8.60
C THR A 253 45.48 -20.33 -8.13
N GLY A 254 45.37 -20.11 -6.82
CA GLY A 254 45.79 -18.90 -6.11
C GLY A 254 45.49 -19.07 -4.61
N GLU A 255 46.18 -20.02 -4.01
CA GLU A 255 46.13 -20.42 -2.60
C GLU A 255 46.99 -19.47 -1.75
N ALA A 256 46.46 -19.02 -0.59
CA ALA A 256 47.17 -19.05 0.70
C ALA A 256 46.27 -18.51 1.85
N THR A 257 45.77 -19.46 2.64
CA THR A 257 46.01 -19.56 4.10
C THR A 257 45.35 -18.57 5.08
N ILE A 258 44.22 -19.04 5.62
CA ILE A 258 43.68 -18.94 7.00
C ILE A 258 44.74 -19.32 8.07
N THR A 259 44.82 -18.82 9.31
CA THR A 259 43.88 -18.78 10.46
C THR A 259 44.66 -18.22 11.70
N PRO A 260 44.19 -18.31 12.98
CA PRO A 260 43.11 -17.62 13.72
C PRO A 260 43.66 -16.79 14.92
N THR A 261 42.82 -16.07 15.68
CA THR A 261 42.89 -16.05 17.16
C THR A 261 41.55 -15.58 17.74
N ASP A 262 41.25 -16.20 18.88
CA ASP A 262 40.00 -16.41 19.60
C ASP A 262 39.85 -15.49 20.83
N GLY A 263 38.63 -15.41 21.37
CA GLY A 263 38.28 -14.97 22.74
C GLY A 263 38.19 -13.46 23.02
N THR A 264 37.28 -12.92 23.84
CA THR A 264 36.31 -13.49 24.79
C THR A 264 35.32 -12.38 25.23
N GLU A 265 34.14 -12.81 25.66
CA GLU A 265 33.01 -12.11 26.27
C GLU A 265 33.36 -11.10 27.41
N THR A 266 32.50 -10.09 27.61
CA THR A 266 32.12 -9.64 28.95
C THR A 266 30.67 -9.13 28.95
N THR A 267 29.86 -9.82 29.73
CA THR A 267 28.49 -9.51 30.17
C THR A 267 28.45 -8.28 31.07
N SER A 268 27.41 -7.46 30.96
CA SER A 268 26.92 -6.63 32.06
C SER A 268 25.40 -6.47 31.97
N THR A 269 24.75 -6.85 33.07
CA THR A 269 23.31 -6.88 33.33
C THR A 269 22.93 -5.64 34.13
N GLU A 270 21.86 -4.92 33.75
CA GLU A 270 20.84 -4.30 34.64
C GLU A 270 19.74 -3.71 33.76
N SER A 271 18.51 -4.23 33.81
CA SER A 271 17.42 -3.93 34.75
C SER A 271 16.72 -2.58 34.49
N GLY A 272 15.48 -2.65 34.01
CA GLY A 272 14.60 -1.49 33.80
C GLY A 272 13.30 -1.90 33.10
N THR A 273 12.29 -2.25 33.89
CA THR A 273 10.93 -2.58 33.44
C THR A 273 10.19 -1.38 32.84
N PRO A 274 9.24 -1.60 31.90
CA PRO A 274 8.57 -0.54 31.15
C PRO A 274 7.43 0.11 31.96
N GLY A 275 7.47 1.44 32.08
CA GLY A 275 6.41 2.25 32.68
C GLY A 275 5.24 2.44 31.72
N VAL A 276 4.08 1.88 32.08
CA VAL A 276 2.78 2.10 31.44
C VAL A 276 2.07 3.29 32.10
N LEU A 277 1.80 4.36 31.35
CA LEU A 277 0.95 5.51 31.71
C LEU A 277 0.01 5.80 30.52
N GLY A 278 -1.30 6.03 30.64
CA GLY A 278 -2.13 6.13 31.83
C GLY A 278 -3.61 5.87 31.54
N THR A 279 -4.29 5.34 32.56
CA THR A 279 -5.75 5.31 32.70
C THR A 279 -6.19 6.60 33.39
N GLN A 280 -7.03 7.39 32.73
CA GLN A 280 -7.74 8.51 33.35
C GLN A 280 -8.93 7.93 34.14
N THR A 281 -8.73 7.71 35.44
CA THR A 281 -9.81 7.42 36.38
C THR A 281 -10.52 8.73 36.73
N SER A 282 -11.79 8.87 36.33
CA SER A 282 -12.63 10.02 36.71
C SER A 282 -12.83 10.04 38.23
N LYS A 283 -12.41 11.13 38.86
CA LYS A 283 -12.72 11.48 40.25
C LYS A 283 -14.24 11.63 40.43
N TRP A 284 -14.92 10.63 40.97
CA TRP A 284 -16.18 10.78 41.74
C TRP A 284 -16.33 9.68 42.82
N GLY A 285 -15.21 9.28 43.42
CA GLY A 285 -15.23 8.53 44.67
C GLY A 285 -15.37 9.49 45.84
N ASN A 286 -16.58 9.66 46.37
CA ASN A 286 -16.90 9.82 47.81
C ASN A 286 -18.36 10.29 48.05
N LEU A 287 -19.34 9.59 47.49
CA LEU A 287 -20.76 9.74 47.87
C LEU A 287 -21.23 8.65 48.85
N LYS A 288 -20.32 8.11 49.68
CA LYS A 288 -20.66 7.13 50.74
C LYS A 288 -21.01 7.78 52.09
N TRP A 289 -20.84 9.09 52.24
CA TRP A 289 -21.19 9.80 53.49
C TRP A 289 -22.68 10.20 53.54
N LEU A 290 -23.39 10.25 52.41
CA LEU A 290 -24.82 10.62 52.38
C LEU A 290 -25.78 9.49 52.81
N SER A 291 -25.34 8.24 52.93
CA SER A 291 -26.18 7.12 53.37
C SER A 291 -26.36 7.05 54.89
N ILE A 292 -25.41 7.56 55.67
CA ILE A 292 -25.44 7.55 57.14
C ILE A 292 -26.59 8.40 57.70
N PRO A 293 -26.85 9.66 57.26
CA PRO A 293 -27.98 10.43 57.76
C PRO A 293 -29.34 9.82 57.36
N LEU A 294 -29.43 9.18 56.19
CA LEU A 294 -30.68 8.61 55.68
C LEU A 294 -31.11 7.35 56.44
N ILE A 295 -30.14 6.54 56.89
CA ILE A 295 -30.37 5.39 57.77
C ILE A 295 -30.79 5.85 59.18
N ILE A 296 -30.20 6.93 59.71
CA ILE A 296 -30.57 7.48 61.03
C ILE A 296 -32.02 8.01 61.02
N VAL A 297 -32.43 8.70 59.96
CA VAL A 297 -33.82 9.16 59.79
C VAL A 297 -34.80 7.98 59.73
N ALA A 298 -34.47 6.92 58.99
CA ALA A 298 -35.31 5.72 58.92
C ALA A 298 -35.46 5.02 60.28
N VAL A 299 -34.37 4.91 61.07
CA VAL A 299 -34.41 4.33 62.42
C VAL A 299 -35.22 5.20 63.38
N PHE A 300 -35.13 6.53 63.29
CA PHE A 300 -35.92 7.44 64.12
C PHE A 300 -37.43 7.32 63.88
N PHE A 301 -37.86 7.28 62.61
CA PHE A 301 -39.28 7.08 62.28
C PHE A 301 -39.78 5.69 62.70
N PHE A 302 -38.94 4.66 62.57
CA PHE A 302 -39.28 3.30 63.01
C PHE A 302 -39.50 3.22 64.53
N LEU A 303 -38.61 3.83 65.34
CA LEU A 303 -38.75 3.86 66.80
C LEU A 303 -39.95 4.70 67.27
N LYS A 304 -40.27 5.81 66.57
CA LYS A 304 -41.45 6.65 66.87
C LYS A 304 -42.77 5.93 66.57
N SER A 305 -42.80 5.09 65.52
CA SER A 305 -43.99 4.29 65.17
C SER A 305 -44.33 3.23 66.23
N LYS A 306 -43.33 2.73 66.96
CA LYS A 306 -43.48 1.69 67.99
C LYS A 306 -44.01 2.21 69.34
N LYS A 307 -43.95 3.52 69.59
CA LYS A 307 -44.48 4.18 70.79
C LYS A 307 -45.93 4.65 70.67
N ARG A 308 -46.56 4.50 69.49
CA ARG A 308 -47.97 4.85 69.22
C ARG A 308 -48.84 3.62 68.94
N ALA A 309 -48.43 2.45 69.44
CA ALA A 309 -49.22 1.22 69.46
C ALA A 309 -49.45 0.80 70.91
#